data_AF-A0A1Q6PX68-F1
#
_entry.id   AF-A0A1Q6PX68-F1
#
_cell.length_a   1.000
_cell.length_b   1.000
_cell.length_c   1.000
_cell.angle_alpha   90.00
_cell.angle_beta   90.00
_cell.angle_gamma   90.00
#
_symmetry.space_group_name_H-M   'P 1'
#
loop_
_entity.id
_entity.type
_entity.pdbx_description
1 polymer ?
#
loop_
_entity_poly.entity_id
_entity_poly.type
_entity_poly.pdbx_seq_one_letter_code
_entity_poly.pdbx_strand_id
1 'polypeptide(L)' 'MTQYCRYCSLASLQDDDLIYCEARKEIRDKKKIVSPNRCKQFEFNPVDVLNEEKDYKPRETKNKNPEGQVSFL' A
#
# COMPACT_ATOMS: atom_id res chain seq x y z
N MET A 1 9.70 0.45 0.65
CA MET A 1 8.30 0.34 1.14
C MET A 1 7.38 0.16 -0.06
N THR A 2 6.45 -0.80 0.00
CA THR A 2 5.38 -0.90 -1.01
C THR A 2 4.32 0.17 -0.71
N GLN A 3 3.93 0.96 -1.71
CA GLN A 3 2.92 2.00 -1.55
C GLN A 3 1.52 1.42 -1.70
N TYR A 4 0.59 1.83 -0.86
CA TYR A 4 -0.83 1.50 -0.95
C TYR A 4 -1.64 2.76 -0.69
N CYS A 5 -2.74 2.98 -1.40
CA CYS A 5 -3.47 4.25 -1.23
C CYS A 5 -4.02 4.41 0.19
N ARG A 6 -4.28 3.29 0.89
CA ARG A 6 -4.75 3.31 2.29
C ARG A 6 -3.76 3.93 3.29
N TYR A 7 -2.50 4.06 2.92
CA TYR A 7 -1.44 4.64 3.75
C TYR A 7 -0.92 5.94 3.12
N CYS A 8 -1.79 6.68 2.44
CA CYS A 8 -1.47 7.93 1.78
C CYS A 8 -2.13 9.10 2.53
N SER A 9 -1.39 10.13 2.92
CA SER A 9 -1.93 11.33 3.60
C SER A 9 -2.93 12.11 2.74
N LEU A 10 -2.87 11.92 1.42
CA LEU A 10 -3.80 12.50 0.44
C LEU A 10 -5.06 11.64 0.18
N ALA A 11 -5.29 10.61 0.99
CA ALA A 11 -6.49 9.79 0.96
C ALA A 11 -7.44 10.18 2.09
N SER A 12 -8.73 10.30 1.79
CA SER A 12 -9.77 10.55 2.79
C SER A 12 -10.89 9.53 2.62
N LEU A 13 -11.31 8.88 3.72
CA LEU A 13 -12.45 7.97 3.71
C LEU A 13 -13.71 8.71 3.26
N GLN A 14 -14.50 8.08 2.41
CA GLN A 14 -15.80 8.61 1.95
C GLN A 14 -16.94 7.67 2.32
N ASP A 15 -16.67 6.37 2.26
CA ASP A 15 -17.56 5.27 2.63
C ASP A 15 -16.67 4.09 3.06
N ASP A 16 -17.24 3.02 3.62
CA ASP A 16 -16.53 1.91 4.28
C ASP A 16 -15.32 1.37 3.48
N ASP A 17 -15.44 1.35 2.15
CA ASP A 17 -14.45 0.79 1.23
C ASP A 17 -14.10 1.74 0.07
N LEU A 18 -14.40 3.03 0.22
CA LEU A 18 -14.15 4.07 -0.76
C LEU A 18 -13.32 5.21 -0.17
N ILE A 19 -12.28 5.63 -0.89
CA ILE A 19 -11.52 6.84 -0.54
C ILE A 19 -11.62 7.85 -1.67
N TYR A 20 -11.57 9.12 -1.31
CA TYR A 20 -11.22 10.19 -2.24
C TYR A 20 -9.71 10.38 -2.26
N CYS A 21 -9.12 10.47 -3.45
CA CYS A 21 -7.69 10.75 -3.65
C CYS A 21 -7.52 12.22 -4.05
N GLU A 22 -7.02 13.05 -3.14
CA GLU A 22 -6.85 14.49 -3.35
C GLU A 22 -5.87 14.80 -4.49
N ALA A 23 -4.79 14.01 -4.60
CA ALA A 23 -3.80 14.14 -5.66
C ALA A 23 -4.38 13.98 -7.09
N ARG A 24 -5.38 13.11 -7.25
CA ARG A 24 -5.96 12.76 -8.56
C ARG A 24 -7.39 13.24 -8.75
N LYS A 25 -7.99 13.79 -7.70
CA LYS A 25 -9.37 14.31 -7.68
C LYS A 25 -10.42 13.26 -8.08
N GLU A 26 -10.29 12.02 -7.59
CA GLU A 26 -11.18 10.91 -7.93
C GLU A 26 -11.44 9.96 -6.75
N ILE A 27 -12.58 9.24 -6.80
CA ILE A 27 -12.91 8.15 -5.87
C ILE A 27 -12.18 6.87 -6.28
N ARG A 28 -11.66 6.14 -5.29
CA ARG A 28 -11.01 4.84 -5.45
C ARG A 28 -11.78 3.76 -4.71
N ASP A 29 -11.98 2.64 -5.38
CA ASP A 29 -12.54 1.43 -4.80
C ASP A 29 -11.53 0.64 -3.96
N LYS A 30 -12.04 -0.26 -3.12
CA LYS A 30 -11.26 -1.18 -2.28
C LYS A 30 -10.12 -1.84 -3.00
N LYS A 31 -10.36 -2.36 -4.22
CA LYS A 31 -9.36 -3.13 -4.98
C LYS A 31 -8.15 -2.26 -5.30
N LYS A 32 -8.38 -1.01 -5.73
CA LYS A 32 -7.30 -0.03 -5.97
C LYS A 32 -6.64 0.44 -4.68
N ILE A 33 -7.40 0.56 -3.59
CA ILE A 33 -6.89 1.05 -2.29
C ILE A 33 -5.87 0.10 -1.66
N VAL A 34 -6.18 -1.21 -1.66
CA VAL A 34 -5.37 -2.25 -0.99
C VAL A 34 -4.29 -2.86 -1.88
N SER A 35 -4.31 -2.57 -3.18
CA SER A 35 -3.28 -3.04 -4.11
C SER A 35 -2.05 -2.13 -4.09
N PRO A 36 -0.84 -2.68 -4.32
CA PRO A 36 0.35 -1.87 -4.52
C PRO A 36 0.15 -0.83 -5.63
N ASN A 37 0.61 0.39 -5.40
CA ASN A 37 0.58 1.45 -6.40
C ASN A 37 1.98 2.07 -6.62
N ARG A 38 2.05 2.98 -7.60
CA ARG A 38 3.27 3.74 -7.96
C ARG A 38 2.96 5.24 -8.08
N CYS A 39 2.12 5.75 -7.17
CA CYS A 39 1.69 7.15 -7.25
C CYS A 39 2.87 8.09 -6.96
N LYS A 40 3.16 9.03 -7.87
CA LYS A 40 4.27 9.98 -7.71
C LYS A 40 4.02 11.03 -6.62
N GLN A 41 2.75 11.27 -6.29
CA GLN A 41 2.32 12.19 -5.23
C GLN A 41 2.01 11.45 -3.92
N PHE A 42 2.47 10.20 -3.77
CA PHE A 42 2.26 9.44 -2.56
C PHE A 42 2.99 10.10 -1.38
N GLU A 43 2.23 10.39 -0.33
CA GLU A 43 2.74 10.89 0.94
C GLU A 43 2.41 9.86 2.02
N PHE A 44 3.42 9.29 2.68
CA PHE A 44 3.19 8.19 3.60
C PHE A 44 2.48 8.64 4.88
N ASN A 45 1.37 7.97 5.21
CA ASN A 45 0.72 8.01 6.51
C ASN A 45 0.79 6.60 7.13
N PRO A 46 1.35 6.42 8.34
CA PRO A 46 1.37 5.12 9.01
C PRO A 46 -0.03 4.62 9.38
N VAL A 47 -0.98 5.53 9.60
CA VAL A 47 -2.38 5.22 9.92
C VAL A 47 -3.10 4.75 8.67
N ASP A 48 -3.79 3.63 8.79
CA ASP A 48 -4.62 3.07 7.74
C ASP A 48 -5.94 3.85 7.63
N VAL A 49 -6.16 4.53 6.50
CA VAL A 49 -7.37 5.35 6.28
C VAL A 49 -8.66 4.54 6.33
N LEU A 50 -8.60 3.21 6.18
CA LEU A 50 -9.77 2.32 6.30
C LEU A 50 -9.97 1.79 7.74
N ASN A 51 -8.97 1.92 8.62
CA ASN A 51 -9.02 1.45 10.00
C ASN A 51 -7.95 2.17 10.83
N GLU A 52 -8.35 3.23 11.53
CA GLU A 52 -7.43 4.08 12.30
C GLU A 52 -6.67 3.34 13.42
N GLU A 53 -7.15 2.17 13.86
CA GLU A 53 -6.47 1.33 14.86
C GLU A 53 -5.35 0.48 14.26
N LYS A 54 -5.17 0.51 12.93
CA LYS A 54 -4.20 -0.33 12.23
C LYS A 54 -3.04 0.49 11.67
N ASP A 55 -1.85 0.17 12.15
CA ASP A 55 -0.61 0.70 11.61
C ASP A 55 -0.07 -0.13 10.44
N TYR A 56 0.61 0.56 9.52
CA TYR A 56 1.37 -0.09 8.46
C TYR A 56 2.46 -1.01 9.02
N LYS A 57 2.41 -2.29 8.63
CA LYS A 57 3.46 -3.29 8.89
C LYS A 57 4.14 -3.67 7.57
N PRO A 58 5.35 -3.17 7.28
CA PRO A 58 6.08 -3.56 6.08
C PRO A 58 6.33 -5.07 6.07
N ARG A 59 6.16 -5.71 4.91
CA ARG A 59 6.55 -7.11 4.76
C ARG A 59 8.07 -7.21 4.83
N GLU A 60 8.58 -8.12 5.67
CA GLU A 60 9.99 -8.47 5.67
C GLU A 60 10.39 -9.05 4.31
N THR A 61 11.41 -8.45 3.69
CA THR A 61 12.04 -9.04 2.51
C THR A 61 12.77 -10.29 2.95
N LYS A 62 12.26 -11.46 2.53
CA LYS A 62 13.03 -12.71 2.62
C LYS A 62 14.27 -12.53 1.75
N ASN A 63 15.44 -12.39 2.38
CA ASN A 63 16.71 -12.50 1.68
C ASN A 63 16.71 -13.87 1.01
N LYS A 64 16.79 -13.89 -0.32
CA LYS A 64 17.03 -15.14 -1.04
C LYS A 64 18.50 -15.49 -0.75
N ASN A 65 18.74 -16.48 0.11
CA ASN A 65 20.07 -17.07 0.19
C ASN A 65 20.42 -17.63 -1.21
N PRO A 66 21.53 -17.21 -1.83
CA PRO A 66 21.94 -17.72 -3.14
C PRO A 66 22.46 -19.17 -3.09
N GLU A 67 22.57 -19.79 -1.91
CA GLU A 67 23.29 -21.06 -1.70
C GLU A 67 22.53 -22.34 -2.07
N GLY A 68 21.34 -22.24 -2.70
CA GLY A 68 20.47 -23.40 -2.92
C GLY A 68 20.37 -23.96 -4.35
N GLN A 69 21.02 -23.35 -5.35
CA GLN A 69 20.95 -23.83 -6.74
C GLN A 69 22.24 -24.53 -7.15
N VAL A 70 22.43 -25.75 -6.64
CA VAL A 70 23.22 -26.76 -7.35
C VAL A 70 22.27 -27.56 -8.23
N SER A 71 22.23 -27.21 -9.51
CA SER A 71 21.73 -28.10 -10.56
C SER A 71 22.77 -29.18 -10.80
N PHE A 72 22.47 -30.43 -10.48
CA PHE A 72 23.23 -31.56 -11.01
C PHE A 72 22.79 -31.80 -12.46
N LEU A 73 23.78 -31.74 -13.36
CA LEU A 73 23.73 -32.20 -14.74
C LEU A 73 23.42 -33.70 -14.80
#